data_AF-A0A6P2AZP6-F1
#
_entry.id   AF-A0A6P2AZP6-F1
#
_cell.length_a   1.000
_cell.length_b   1.000
_cell.length_c   1.000
_cell.angle_alpha   90.00
_cell.angle_beta   90.00
_cell.angle_gamma   90.00
#
_symmetry.space_group_name_H-M   'P 1'
#
loop_
_entity.id
_entity.type
_entity.pdbx_description
1 polymer ?
#
loop_
_entity_poly.entity_id
_entity_poly.type
_entity_poly.pdbx_seq_one_letter_code
_entity_poly.pdbx_strand_id
1 'polypeptide(L)' 'MIMGISKYYGNEHIGTSCVSFIVENGITVELKTVIELEDVYLAQAINCLEAYNMETDLLIN' A
#
# COMPACT_ATOMS: atom_id res chain seq x y z
N MET A 1 6.93 -8.05 -8.88
CA MET A 1 5.72 -7.56 -9.60
C MET A 1 5.35 -6.21 -8.99
N ILE A 2 4.99 -5.21 -9.80
CA ILE A 2 4.49 -3.91 -9.30
C ILE A 2 2.97 -3.96 -9.31
N MET A 3 2.35 -3.59 -8.18
CA MET A 3 0.91 -3.60 -8.00
C MET A 3 0.42 -2.22 -7.55
N GLY A 4 -0.84 -1.87 -7.85
CA GLY A 4 -1.43 -0.57 -7.54
C GLY A 4 -2.91 -0.67 -7.19
N ILE A 5 -3.34 0.06 -6.16
CA ILE A 5 -4.74 0.11 -5.69
C ILE A 5 -5.42 1.39 -6.14
N SER A 6 -6.58 1.24 -6.78
CA SER A 6 -7.47 2.37 -7.07
C SER A 6 -8.14 2.88 -5.80
N LYS A 7 -7.99 4.17 -5.53
CA LYS A 7 -8.65 4.90 -4.46
C LYS A 7 -9.95 5.51 -4.94
N TYR A 8 -10.96 5.41 -4.09
CA TYR A 8 -12.27 6.00 -4.31
C TYR A 8 -12.67 6.85 -3.11
N TYR A 9 -13.25 8.02 -3.39
CA TYR A 9 -13.94 8.82 -2.39
C TYR A 9 -15.42 8.88 -2.78
N GLY A 10 -16.26 8.17 -2.03
CA GLY A 10 -17.61 7.85 -2.50
C GLY A 10 -17.54 7.00 -3.78
N ASN A 11 -18.16 7.49 -4.86
CA ASN A 11 -18.16 6.83 -6.18
C ASN A 11 -17.14 7.44 -7.16
N GLU A 12 -16.34 8.41 -6.72
CA GLU A 12 -15.37 9.08 -7.58
C GLU A 12 -13.98 8.44 -7.46
N HIS A 13 -13.38 8.08 -8.59
CA HIS A 13 -12.01 7.59 -8.64
C HIS A 13 -11.04 8.76 -8.49
N ILE A 14 -10.33 8.79 -7.35
CA ILE A 14 -9.41 9.87 -7.01
C ILE A 14 -7.95 9.54 -7.34
N GLY A 15 -7.71 8.40 -7.97
CA GLY A 15 -6.40 7.98 -8.46
C GLY A 15 -5.98 6.61 -7.95
N THR A 16 -4.80 6.17 -8.36
CA THR A 16 -4.19 4.92 -7.89
C THR A 16 -3.11 5.28 -6.87
N SER A 17 -3.12 4.63 -5.70
CA SER A 17 -2.00 4.70 -4.76
C SER A 17 -1.49 3.31 -4.41
N CYS A 18 -0.32 3.30 -3.76
CA CYS A 18 0.38 2.11 -3.31
C CYS A 18 0.95 1.30 -4.47
N VAL A 19 2.03 1.83 -5.04
CA VAL A 19 2.98 1.03 -5.81
C VAL A 19 3.76 0.20 -4.79
N SER A 20 3.31 -1.02 -4.54
CA SER A 20 4.02 -1.99 -3.71
C SER A 20 4.82 -2.94 -4.60
N PHE A 21 5.97 -3.36 -4.08
CA PHE A 21 6.78 -4.40 -4.70
C PHE A 21 6.56 -5.69 -3.95
N ILE A 22 6.24 -6.76 -4.67
CA ILE A 22 6.34 -8.11 -4.11
C ILE A 22 7.78 -8.59 -4.25
N VAL A 23 8.40 -8.94 -3.12
CA VAL A 23 9.73 -9.56 -3.06
C VAL A 23 9.64 -11.08 -2.84
N GLU A 24 10.76 -11.79 -2.90
CA GLU A 24 10.80 -13.23 -2.62
C GLU A 24 10.19 -13.53 -1.22
N ASN A 25 9.53 -14.68 -1.11
CA ASN A 25 8.68 -15.09 0.02
C ASN A 25 7.30 -14.40 0.15
N GLY A 26 6.85 -13.62 -0.82
CA GLY A 26 5.47 -13.12 -0.84
C GLY A 26 5.22 -11.96 0.14
N ILE A 27 6.29 -11.26 0.52
CA ILE A 27 6.22 -10.04 1.34
C ILE A 27 6.01 -8.85 0.39
N THR A 28 5.08 -7.96 0.73
CA THR A 28 4.97 -6.65 0.07
C THR A 28 5.84 -5.61 0.75
N VAL A 29 6.44 -4.74 -0.06
CA VAL A 29 7.23 -3.60 0.41
C VAL A 29 6.64 -2.32 -0.17
N GLU A 30 6.30 -1.38 0.70
CA GLU A 30 5.83 -0.05 0.36
C GLU A 30 6.83 1.02 0.84
N LEU A 31 7.30 1.85 -0.08
CA LEU A 31 8.23 2.95 0.20
C LEU A 31 7.47 4.28 0.20
N LYS A 32 7.60 5.06 1.28
CA LYS A 32 7.03 6.41 1.39
C LYS A 32 8.14 7.43 1.52
N THR A 33 8.23 8.38 0.58
CA THR A 33 9.19 9.49 0.70
C THR A 33 8.63 10.60 1.60
N VAL A 34 8.53 10.30 2.90
CA VAL A 34 7.94 11.18 3.92
C VAL A 34 8.85 11.26 5.14
N ILE A 35 8.86 12.40 5.84
CA ILE A 35 9.72 12.60 7.01
C ILE A 35 9.27 11.68 8.16
N GLU A 36 7.96 11.51 8.32
CA GLU A 36 7.36 10.73 9.38
C GLU A 36 6.21 9.87 8.82
N LEU A 37 6.11 8.64 9.31
CA LEU A 37 5.00 7.76 9.01
C LEU A 37 3.81 8.13 9.92
N GLU A 38 2.89 8.91 9.39
CA GLU A 38 1.59 9.16 10.00
C GLU A 38 0.64 7.94 9.90
N ASP A 39 -0.34 7.88 10.80
CA ASP A 39 -1.35 6.80 10.87
C ASP A 39 -2.08 6.55 9.54
N VAL A 40 -2.21 7.58 8.70
CA VAL A 40 -2.83 7.48 7.38
C VAL A 40 -2.05 6.54 6.45
N TYR A 41 -0.73 6.46 6.57
CA TYR A 41 0.09 5.54 5.76
C TYR A 41 -0.03 4.10 6.26
N LEU A 42 -0.13 3.90 7.56
CA LEU A 42 -0.40 2.58 8.13
C LEU A 42 -1.78 2.06 7.71
N ALA A 43 -2.81 2.91 7.76
CA ALA A 43 -4.15 2.54 7.29
C ALA A 43 -4.15 2.18 5.79
N GLN A 44 -3.34 2.86 4.97
CA GLN A 44 -3.18 2.52 3.55
C GLN A 44 -2.52 1.16 3.34
N ALA A 45 -1.44 0.88 4.08
CA ALA A 45 -0.72 -0.39 4.04
C ALA A 45 -1.64 -1.57 4.41
N ILE A 46 -2.42 -1.43 5.49
CA ILE A 46 -3.41 -2.44 5.92
C ILE A 46 -4.46 -2.69 4.84
N ASN A 47 -5.04 -1.63 4.28
CA ASN A 47 -6.03 -1.77 3.21
C ASN A 47 -5.42 -2.45 1.97
N CYS A 48 -4.14 -2.23 1.68
CA CYS A 48 -3.45 -2.91 0.59
C CYS A 48 -3.24 -4.40 0.87
N LEU A 49 -2.82 -4.74 2.09
CA LEU A 49 -2.63 -6.11 2.52
C LEU A 49 -3.94 -6.91 2.42
N GLU A 50 -5.07 -6.31 2.82
CA GLU A 50 -6.40 -6.91 2.68
C GLU A 50 -6.82 -7.08 1.21
N ALA A 51 -6.69 -6.03 0.39
CA ALA A 51 -7.14 -6.05 -1.00
C ALA A 51 -6.36 -7.06 -1.87
N TYR A 52 -5.10 -7.32 -1.53
CA TYR A 52 -4.27 -8.31 -2.21
C TYR A 52 -4.19 -9.66 -1.50
N ASN A 53 -4.88 -9.81 -0.37
CA ASN A 53 -4.88 -11.03 0.45
C ASN A 53 -3.46 -11.53 0.75
N MET A 54 -2.59 -10.61 1.19
CA MET A 54 -1.18 -10.90 1.49
C MET A 54 -0.98 -11.09 2.99
N GLU A 55 0.03 -11.86 3.37
CA GLU A 55 0.27 -12.23 4.77
C GLU A 55 1.12 -11.19 5.51
N THR A 56 2.01 -10.50 4.80
CA THR A 56 2.98 -9.58 5.42
C THR A 56 3.28 -8.40 4.49
N ASP A 57 3.23 -7.20 5.05
CA ASP A 57 3.59 -5.95 4.38
C ASP A 57 4.64 -5.18 5.20
N LEU A 58 5.55 -4.52 4.51
CA LEU A 58 6.65 -3.76 5.07
C LEU A 58 6.55 -2.30 4.60
N LEU A 59 6.16 -1.42 5.51
CA LEU A 59 6.06 0.02 5.29
C LEU A 59 7.35 0.72 5.76
N ILE A 60 8.06 1.39 4.84
CA ILE A 60 9.33 2.07 5.10
C ILE A 60 9.25 3.53 4.65
N ASN A 61 9.83 4.44 5.45
CA ASN A 61 10.08 5.83 5.05
C ASN A 61 11.55 6.12 4.69
#